data_AF-A0A352LNB4-F1
#
_entry.id   AF-A0A352LNB4-F1
#
_cell.length_a   1.000
_cell.length_b   1.000
_cell.length_c   1.000
_cell.angle_alpha   90.00
_cell.angle_beta   90.00
_cell.angle_gamma   90.00
#
_symmetry.space_group_name_H-M   'P 1'
#
loop_
_entity.id
_entity.type
_entity.pdbx_description
1 polymer ?
#
loop_
_entity_poly.entity_id
_entity_poly.type
_entity_poly.pdbx_seq_one_letter_code
_entity_poly.pdbx_strand_id
1 'polypeptide(L)' 'MTKVNSNYLQLKDYLFAGIAEKVAAFRAAHPEKPLISLGIGDVTHPLIPAVVKALHAAVDENASLAGFH' A
#
# COMPACT_ATOMS: atom_id res chain seq x y z
N MET A 1 -21.48 -3.80 -25.60
CA MET A 1 -20.91 -4.56 -24.47
C MET A 1 -19.41 -4.32 -24.44
N THR A 2 -18.90 -3.85 -23.30
CA THR A 2 -17.45 -3.66 -23.12
C THR A 2 -16.79 -5.03 -23.01
N LYS A 3 -15.77 -5.28 -23.83
CA LYS A 3 -15.03 -6.55 -23.82
C LYS A 3 -13.94 -6.49 -22.77
N VAL A 4 -14.07 -7.30 -21.71
CA VAL A 4 -13.05 -7.42 -20.66
C VAL A 4 -11.86 -8.23 -21.20
N ASN A 5 -10.65 -7.91 -20.74
CA ASN A 5 -9.44 -8.66 -21.09
C ASN A 5 -9.51 -10.09 -20.53
N SER A 6 -9.64 -11.07 -21.42
CA SER A 6 -9.73 -12.50 -21.06
C SER A 6 -8.47 -13.04 -20.39
N ASN A 7 -7.31 -12.41 -20.58
CA ASN A 7 -6.06 -12.83 -19.95
C ASN A 7 -6.11 -12.69 -18.42
N TYR A 8 -6.99 -11.83 -17.89
CA TYR A 8 -7.16 -11.68 -16.44
C TYR A 8 -7.62 -12.98 -15.77
N LEU A 9 -8.43 -13.78 -16.47
CA LEU A 9 -8.93 -15.07 -15.97
C LEU A 9 -7.84 -16.15 -15.86
N GLN A 10 -6.68 -15.92 -16.49
CA GLN A 10 -5.54 -16.83 -16.45
C GLN A 10 -4.58 -16.50 -15.30
N LEU A 11 -4.74 -15.34 -14.66
CA LEU A 11 -3.88 -14.92 -13.56
C LEU A 11 -4.23 -15.72 -12.31
N LYS A 12 -3.17 -16.14 -11.60
CA LYS A 12 -3.31 -16.64 -10.23
C LYS A 12 -3.33 -15.45 -9.27
N ASP A 13 -3.88 -15.67 -8.08
CA ASP A 13 -3.95 -14.63 -7.06
C ASP A 13 -2.57 -14.06 -6.72
N TYR A 14 -2.55 -12.78 -6.36
CA TYR A 14 -1.36 -12.10 -5.91
C TYR A 14 -0.83 -12.77 -4.63
N LEU A 15 0.39 -13.31 -4.69
CA LEU A 15 0.99 -14.12 -3.63
C LEU A 15 0.85 -13.52 -2.23
N PHE A 16 1.05 -12.21 -2.11
CA PHE A 16 1.06 -11.53 -0.82
C PHE A 16 -0.34 -11.27 -0.25
N ALA A 17 -1.39 -11.28 -1.09
CA ALA A 17 -2.77 -11.21 -0.62
C ALA A 17 -3.11 -12.46 0.21
N GLY A 18 -2.80 -13.66 -0.30
CA GLY A 18 -3.01 -14.90 0.44
C GLY A 18 -2.13 -15.04 1.69
N ILE A 19 -0.93 -14.45 1.70
CA ILE A 19 -0.09 -14.40 2.91
C ILE A 19 -0.72 -13.51 3.98
N ALA A 20 -1.24 -12.33 3.59
CA ALA A 20 -1.92 -11.41 4.51
C ALA A 20 -3.15 -12.06 5.17
N GLU A 21 -3.96 -12.78 4.40
CA GLU A 21 -5.12 -13.52 4.91
C GLU A 21 -4.72 -14.58 5.96
N LYS A 22 -3.69 -15.38 5.66
CA LYS A 22 -3.19 -16.42 6.59
C LYS A 22 -2.62 -15.80 7.86
N VAL A 23 -1.88 -14.70 7.74
CA VAL A 23 -1.34 -13.96 8.89
C VAL A 23 -2.46 -13.40 9.76
N ALA A 24 -3.50 -12.82 9.15
CA ALA A 24 -4.65 -12.29 9.88
C ALA A 24 -5.42 -13.41 10.63
N ALA A 25 -5.66 -14.54 9.97
CA ALA A 25 -6.29 -15.70 10.59
C ALA A 25 -5.47 -16.23 11.78
N PHE A 26 -4.15 -16.33 11.63
CA PHE A 26 -3.25 -16.76 12.70
C PHE A 26 -3.27 -15.79 13.89
N ARG A 27 -3.21 -14.47 13.64
CA ARG A 27 -3.28 -13.44 14.69
C ARG A 27 -4.60 -13.49 15.46
N ALA A 28 -5.72 -13.72 14.76
CA ALA A 28 -7.04 -13.85 15.39
C ALA A 28 -7.14 -15.12 16.24
N ALA A 29 -6.54 -16.23 15.80
CA ALA A 29 -6.55 -17.50 16.51
C ALA A 29 -5.57 -17.55 17.70
N HIS A 30 -4.53 -16.70 17.70
CA HIS A 30 -3.47 -16.69 18.71
C HIS A 30 -3.17 -15.27 19.21
N PRO A 31 -4.14 -14.58 19.87
CA PRO A 31 -3.96 -13.21 20.36
C PRO A 31 -2.84 -13.09 21.41
N GLU A 32 -2.51 -14.18 22.09
CA GLU A 32 -1.45 -14.25 23.10
C GLU A 32 -0.04 -14.32 22.51
N LYS A 33 0.10 -14.63 21.21
CA LYS A 33 1.40 -14.81 20.56
C LYS A 33 1.81 -13.55 19.80
N PRO A 34 2.89 -12.87 20.22
CA PRO A 34 3.41 -11.74 19.46
C PRO A 34 4.01 -12.24 18.14
N LEU A 35 3.41 -11.82 17.01
CA LEU A 35 3.89 -12.16 15.67
C LEU A 35 4.79 -11.06 15.09
N ILE A 36 6.06 -11.40 14.88
CA ILE A 36 7.03 -10.56 14.15
C ILE A 36 6.80 -10.73 12.65
N SER A 37 6.49 -9.64 11.96
CA SER A 37 6.29 -9.65 10.51
C SER A 37 7.60 -9.32 9.79
N LEU A 38 8.18 -10.33 9.13
CA LEU A 38 9.38 -10.17 8.27
C LEU A 38 9.06 -10.37 6.76
N GLY A 39 7.76 -10.42 6.42
CA GLY A 39 7.29 -10.49 5.04
C GLY A 39 7.15 -9.11 4.40
N ILE A 40 6.31 -9.00 3.37
CA ILE A 40 5.89 -7.70 2.84
C ILE A 40 5.01 -7.01 3.88
N GLY A 41 5.37 -5.77 4.22
CA GLY A 41 4.72 -5.01 5.26
C GLY A 41 5.32 -3.63 5.40
N ASP A 42 4.61 -2.82 6.20
CA ASP A 42 4.80 -1.39 6.40
C ASP A 42 6.26 -0.99 6.61
N VAL A 43 6.66 0.11 5.96
CA VAL A 43 8.02 0.65 6.12
C VAL A 43 8.17 1.11 7.57
N THR A 44 9.24 0.68 8.22
CA THR A 44 9.46 0.99 9.64
C THR A 44 9.88 2.43 9.89
N HIS A 45 10.12 3.20 8.83
CA HIS A 45 10.65 4.57 8.91
C HIS A 45 9.73 5.56 8.20
N PRO A 46 9.54 6.76 8.76
CA PRO A 46 8.79 7.81 8.10
C PRO A 46 9.53 8.35 6.87
N LEU A 47 8.80 9.06 6.01
CA LEU A 47 9.41 9.87 4.97
C LEU A 47 10.36 10.89 5.59
N ILE A 48 11.52 11.08 4.97
CA ILE A 48 12.51 12.04 5.46
C ILE A 48 11.95 13.48 5.35
N PRO A 49 12.41 14.43 6.20
CA PRO A 49 11.89 15.80 6.21
C PRO A 49 11.99 16.51 4.85
N ALA A 50 13.03 16.20 4.06
CA ALA A 50 13.21 16.77 2.73
C ALA A 50 12.09 16.38 1.75
N VAL A 51 11.66 15.11 1.78
CA VAL A 51 10.57 14.61 0.93
C VAL A 51 9.24 15.23 1.36
N VAL A 52 8.98 15.27 2.67
CA VAL A 52 7.76 15.90 3.22
C VAL A 52 7.69 17.38 2.82
N LYS A 53 8.80 18.12 2.95
CA LYS A 53 8.87 19.52 2.55
C LYS A 53 8.59 19.73 1.05
N ALA A 54 9.16 18.88 0.19
CA ALA A 54 8.94 18.97 -1.25
C ALA A 54 7.49 18.67 -1.63
N LEU A 55 6.88 17.65 -1.00
CA LEU A 55 5.47 17.33 -1.20
C LEU A 55 4.55 18.50 -0.79
N HIS A 56 4.80 19.12 0.37
CA HIS A 56 4.04 20.30 0.79
C HIS A 56 4.17 21.46 -0.21
N ALA A 57 5.39 21.78 -0.62
CA ALA A 57 5.62 22.87 -1.58
C ALA A 57 4.88 22.64 -2.91
N ALA A 58 4.93 21.42 -3.45
CA ALA A 58 4.24 21.09 -4.69
C ALA A 58 2.72 21.16 -4.56
N VAL A 59 2.17 20.75 -3.41
CA VAL A 59 0.73 20.87 -3.12
C VAL A 59 0.33 22.34 -2.98
N ASP A 60 1.11 23.15 -2.27
CA ASP A 60 0.84 24.58 -2.07
C ASP A 60 0.85 25.36 -3.40
N GLU A 61 1.81 25.04 -4.28
CA GLU A 61 1.90 25.61 -5.62
C GLU A 61 0.62 25.32 -6.44
N ASN A 62 0.22 24.05 -6.49
CA ASN A 62 -0.97 23.59 -7.23
C ASN A 62 -2.30 23.99 -6.57
N ALA A 63 -2.31 24.38 -5.30
CA ALA A 63 -3.52 24.81 -4.59
C ALA A 63 -3.96 26.23 -4.96
N SER A 64 -3.13 26.99 -5.69
CA SER A 64 -3.45 28.34 -6.15
C SER A 64 -3.72 28.36 -7.65
N LEU A 65 -4.69 29.17 -8.08
CA LEU A 65 -4.98 29.34 -9.50
C LEU A 65 -3.78 29.91 -10.29
N ALA A 66 -2.92 30.70 -9.63
CA ALA A 66 -1.73 31.29 -10.23
C ALA A 66 -0.57 30.28 -10.38
N GLY A 67 -0.47 29.30 -9.49
CA GLY A 67 0.53 28.24 -9.54
C GLY A 67 0.06 26.96 -10.25
N PHE A 68 -1.21 26.89 -10.64
CA PHE A 68 -1.75 25.81 -11.46
C PHE A 68 -1.42 26.07 -12.94
N HIS A 69 -0.44 25.34 -13.46
CA HIS A 69 -0.02 25.36 -14.87
C HIS A 69 -0.67 24.25 -15.70
#